data_AF-A0A957S2T2-F1
#
_entry.id   AF-A0A957S2T2-F1
#
_cell.length_a   1.000
_cell.length_b   1.000
_cell.length_c   1.000
_cell.angle_alpha   90.00
_cell.angle_beta   90.00
_cell.angle_gamma   90.00
#
_symmetry.space_group_name_H-M   'P 1'
#
loop_
_entity.id
_entity.type
_entity.pdbx_description
1 polymer ?
#
loop_
_entity_poly.entity_id
_entity_poly.type
_entity_poly.pdbx_seq_one_letter_code
_entity_poly.pdbx_strand_id
1 'polypeptide(L)'
;MITLSRWLSRVSSAPVALAGLILFILFTATVLPDQAAQAERYSAGLGSPDASLIYSPATLYDFAEAYGAEGRAAFIRARFTFDVVWPLVYTVFLATAISWVAGKAFAPTSRWQRLNLVPVVGMILDVLENSATSTVMWRFPSRTPVIEWLAPLFTALKWLFVNGSFVVLSVLLVIAVWRLLRQRVIAAG
;
A
#
# COMPACT_ATOMS: atom_id res chain seq x y z
N MET A 1 -21.32 16.87 8.26
CA MET A 1 -20.47 16.13 7.30
C MET A 1 -19.61 15.12 8.04
N ILE A 2 -19.71 13.83 7.69
CA ILE A 2 -18.83 12.77 8.22
C ILE A 2 -17.52 12.81 7.41
N THR A 3 -16.39 12.93 8.08
CA THR A 3 -15.07 12.86 7.42
C THR A 3 -14.66 11.40 7.24
N LEU A 4 -13.91 11.06 6.18
CA LEU A 4 -13.46 9.69 5.89
C LEU A 4 -12.87 8.97 7.12
N SER A 5 -11.97 9.63 7.85
CA SER A 5 -11.36 9.08 9.07
C SER A 5 -12.40 8.69 10.15
N ARG A 6 -13.47 9.50 10.33
CA ARG A 6 -14.53 9.20 11.30
C ARG A 6 -15.41 8.04 10.84
N TRP A 7 -15.66 7.95 9.53
CA TRP A 7 -16.36 6.80 8.97
C TRP A 7 -15.56 5.51 9.16
N LEU A 8 -14.26 5.53 8.87
CA LEU A 8 -13.34 4.41 9.13
C LEU A 8 -13.37 3.99 10.60
N SER A 9 -13.25 4.92 11.54
CA SER A 9 -13.35 4.62 12.97
C SER A 9 -14.68 3.99 13.36
N ARG A 10 -15.79 4.39 12.72
CA ARG A 10 -17.14 3.88 13.03
C ARG A 10 -17.35 2.44 12.57
N VAL A 11 -16.83 2.08 11.38
CA VAL A 11 -17.01 0.73 10.83
C VAL A 11 -15.99 -0.27 11.38
N SER A 12 -14.90 0.23 11.96
CA SER A 12 -13.80 -0.62 12.43
C SER A 12 -14.10 -1.26 13.78
N SER A 13 -13.96 -2.58 13.82
CA SER A 13 -14.09 -3.42 15.01
C SER A 13 -13.09 -4.57 14.94
N ALA A 14 -12.91 -5.32 16.05
CA ALA A 14 -11.99 -6.46 16.05
C ALA A 14 -12.34 -7.51 14.97
N PRO A 15 -13.61 -7.92 14.78
CA PRO A 15 -13.96 -8.85 13.71
C PRO A 15 -13.69 -8.30 12.32
N VAL A 16 -13.94 -6.99 12.08
CA VAL A 16 -13.68 -6.36 10.78
C VAL A 16 -12.17 -6.29 10.49
N ALA A 17 -11.37 -5.90 11.48
CA ALA A 17 -9.92 -5.89 11.36
C ALA A 17 -9.34 -7.30 11.14
N LEU A 18 -9.89 -8.31 11.81
CA LEU A 18 -9.52 -9.72 11.63
C LEU A 18 -9.90 -10.23 10.24
N ALA A 19 -11.11 -9.93 9.76
CA ALA A 19 -11.52 -10.28 8.41
C ALA A 19 -10.61 -9.62 7.36
N GLY A 20 -10.25 -8.34 7.56
CA GLY A 20 -9.26 -7.65 6.74
C GLY A 20 -7.89 -8.32 6.78
N LEU A 21 -7.41 -8.74 7.95
CA LEU A 21 -6.15 -9.46 8.11
C LEU A 21 -6.16 -10.81 7.37
N ILE A 22 -7.25 -11.58 7.51
CA ILE A 22 -7.40 -12.86 6.82
C ILE A 22 -7.38 -12.64 5.31
N LEU A 23 -8.14 -11.65 4.80
CA LEU A 23 -8.12 -11.29 3.39
C LEU A 23 -6.70 -10.91 2.92
N PHE A 24 -6.00 -10.09 3.69
CA PHE A 24 -4.63 -9.68 3.39
C PHE A 24 -3.67 -10.88 3.32
N ILE A 25 -3.72 -11.79 4.30
CA ILE A 25 -2.89 -13.00 4.32
C ILE A 25 -3.22 -13.91 3.15
N LEU A 26 -4.50 -14.18 2.89
CA LEU A 26 -4.92 -15.04 1.79
C LEU A 26 -4.46 -14.46 0.45
N PHE A 27 -4.71 -13.18 0.19
CA PHE A 27 -4.27 -12.53 -1.04
C PHE A 27 -2.75 -12.58 -1.21
N THR A 28 -2.00 -12.29 -0.15
CA THR A 28 -0.54 -12.35 -0.14
C THR A 28 -0.02 -13.76 -0.41
N ALA A 29 -0.67 -14.78 0.15
CA ALA A 29 -0.23 -16.17 0.03
C ALA A 29 -0.62 -16.82 -1.30
N THR A 30 -1.72 -16.41 -1.94
CA THR A 30 -2.26 -17.10 -3.11
C THR A 30 -2.17 -16.29 -4.40
N VAL A 31 -2.27 -14.96 -4.35
CA VAL A 31 -2.32 -14.11 -5.55
C VAL A 31 -0.94 -13.54 -5.88
N LEU A 32 -0.23 -12.99 -4.90
CA LEU A 32 1.07 -12.35 -5.15
C LEU A 32 2.15 -13.28 -5.73
N PRO A 33 2.27 -14.57 -5.33
CA PRO A 33 3.27 -15.46 -5.92
C PRO A 33 3.05 -15.71 -7.41
N ASP A 34 1.78 -15.84 -7.83
CA ASP A 34 1.44 -16.01 -9.24
C ASP A 34 1.72 -14.73 -10.03
N GLN A 35 1.41 -13.56 -9.47
CA GLN A 35 1.75 -12.27 -10.10
C GLN A 35 3.25 -12.08 -10.23
N ALA A 36 4.04 -12.42 -9.21
CA ALA A 36 5.49 -12.37 -9.26
C ALA A 36 6.04 -13.32 -10.34
N ALA A 37 5.51 -14.54 -10.43
CA ALA A 37 5.91 -15.50 -11.46
C ALA A 37 5.55 -15.03 -12.88
N GLN A 38 4.40 -14.36 -13.07
CA GLN A 38 4.03 -13.75 -14.35
C GLN A 38 4.94 -12.56 -14.69
N ALA A 39 5.29 -11.74 -13.69
CA ALA A 39 6.20 -10.61 -13.86
C ALA A 39 7.59 -11.05 -14.34
N GLU A 40 8.15 -12.10 -13.74
CA GLU A 40 9.44 -12.68 -14.16
C GLU A 40 9.46 -13.12 -15.63
N ARG A 41 8.32 -13.60 -16.17
CA ARG A 41 8.26 -14.04 -17.57
C ARG A 41 8.41 -12.90 -18.57
N TYR A 42 7.88 -11.72 -18.25
CA TYR A 42 7.95 -10.56 -19.14
C TYR A 42 9.07 -9.58 -18.78
N SER A 43 9.67 -9.70 -17.60
CA SER A 43 10.67 -8.76 -17.10
C SER A 43 12.09 -9.01 -17.58
N ALA A 44 12.32 -10.10 -18.31
CA ALA A 44 13.64 -10.54 -18.75
C ALA A 44 14.67 -10.62 -17.60
N GLY A 45 14.21 -10.89 -16.36
CA GLY A 45 15.05 -11.01 -15.16
C GLY A 45 15.48 -9.69 -14.51
N LEU A 46 15.03 -8.52 -15.03
CA LEU A 46 15.27 -7.23 -14.37
C LEU A 46 14.30 -6.97 -13.21
N GLY A 47 13.24 -7.76 -13.09
CA GLY A 47 12.18 -7.54 -12.10
C GLY A 47 11.26 -6.40 -12.53
N SER A 48 10.70 -5.67 -11.57
CA SER A 48 9.67 -4.65 -11.81
C SER A 48 9.97 -3.32 -11.11
N PRO A 49 9.69 -2.15 -11.73
CA PRO A 49 9.92 -0.84 -11.13
C PRO A 49 9.32 -0.67 -9.73
N ASP A 50 8.12 -1.20 -9.50
CA ASP A 50 7.41 -1.11 -8.21
C ASP A 50 7.99 -2.02 -7.12
N ALA A 51 8.75 -3.06 -7.49
CA ALA A 51 9.51 -3.87 -6.55
C ALA A 51 10.78 -3.15 -6.07
N SER A 52 11.16 -2.06 -6.73
CA SER A 52 12.26 -1.20 -6.31
C SER A 52 11.76 -0.15 -5.31
N LEU A 53 12.55 0.13 -4.27
CA LEU A 53 12.23 1.21 -3.33
C LEU A 53 12.48 2.60 -3.92
N ILE A 54 13.57 2.73 -4.68
CA ILE A 54 14.02 3.96 -5.33
C ILE A 54 14.66 3.59 -6.66
N TYR A 55 14.32 4.32 -7.73
CA TYR A 55 14.96 4.19 -9.04
C TYR A 55 14.98 5.52 -9.77
N SER A 56 15.76 5.61 -10.86
CA SER A 56 15.86 6.82 -11.68
C SER A 56 14.93 6.75 -12.89
N PRO A 57 14.55 7.88 -13.51
CA PRO A 57 13.84 7.86 -14.79
C PRO A 57 14.58 7.04 -15.85
N ALA A 58 15.92 7.12 -15.91
CA ALA A 58 16.71 6.32 -16.85
C ALA A 58 16.50 4.81 -16.64
N THR A 59 16.54 4.36 -15.38
CA THR A 59 16.24 2.97 -15.01
C THR A 59 14.84 2.54 -15.46
N LEU A 60 13.84 3.42 -15.40
CA LEU A 60 12.49 3.12 -15.91
C LEU A 60 12.47 2.88 -17.43
N TYR A 61 13.31 3.60 -18.18
CA TYR A 61 13.50 3.37 -19.61
C TYR A 61 14.29 2.08 -19.88
N ASP A 62 15.25 1.71 -19.04
CA ASP A 62 15.96 0.44 -19.13
C ASP A 62 14.99 -0.75 -18.97
N PHE A 63 14.06 -0.66 -18.01
CA PHE A 63 12.95 -1.63 -17.89
C PHE A 63 12.09 -1.67 -19.17
N ALA A 64 11.69 -0.50 -19.67
CA ALA A 64 10.83 -0.41 -20.85
C ALA A 64 11.50 -1.01 -22.10
N GLU A 65 12.80 -0.81 -22.27
CA GLU A 65 13.59 -1.40 -23.34
C GLU A 65 13.67 -2.92 -23.20
N ALA A 66 14.08 -3.40 -22.03
CA ALA A 66 14.29 -4.83 -21.79
C ALA A 66 13.02 -5.66 -21.86
N TYR A 67 11.87 -5.11 -21.46
CA TYR A 67 10.57 -5.78 -21.57
C TYR A 67 10.13 -6.00 -23.02
N GLY A 68 10.65 -5.22 -23.97
CA GLY A 68 10.16 -5.22 -25.34
C GLY A 68 8.68 -4.83 -25.46
N ALA A 69 8.14 -4.86 -26.68
CA ALA A 69 6.77 -4.40 -26.93
C ALA A 69 5.71 -5.26 -26.19
N GLU A 70 5.88 -6.59 -26.23
CA GLU A 70 4.95 -7.52 -25.58
C GLU A 70 5.01 -7.43 -24.06
N GLY A 71 6.22 -7.37 -23.48
CA GLY A 71 6.36 -7.28 -22.03
C GLY A 71 5.85 -5.95 -21.46
N ARG A 72 6.02 -4.83 -22.18
CA ARG A 72 5.40 -3.56 -21.79
C ARG A 72 3.88 -3.63 -21.82
N ALA A 73 3.29 -4.28 -22.83
CA ALA A 73 1.83 -4.47 -22.89
C ALA A 73 1.31 -5.38 -21.76
N ALA A 74 2.06 -6.43 -21.42
CA ALA A 74 1.76 -7.30 -20.28
C ALA A 74 1.86 -6.54 -18.95
N PHE A 75 2.92 -5.76 -18.76
CA PHE A 75 3.12 -4.88 -17.60
C PHE A 75 1.93 -3.93 -17.41
N ILE A 76 1.56 -3.17 -18.46
CA ILE A 76 0.43 -2.22 -18.37
C ILE A 76 -0.86 -2.95 -18.01
N ARG A 77 -1.12 -4.11 -18.62
CA ARG A 77 -2.30 -4.92 -18.30
C ARG A 77 -2.32 -5.34 -16.83
N ALA A 78 -1.18 -5.77 -16.28
CA ALA A 78 -1.08 -6.16 -14.88
C ALA A 78 -1.47 -5.00 -13.95
N ARG A 79 -0.96 -3.78 -14.21
CA ARG A 79 -1.23 -2.56 -13.41
C ARG A 79 -2.68 -2.15 -13.29
N PHE A 80 -3.49 -2.47 -14.29
CA PHE A 80 -4.91 -2.12 -14.33
C PHE A 80 -5.85 -3.32 -14.15
N THR A 81 -5.33 -4.48 -13.76
CA THR A 81 -6.13 -5.67 -13.48
C THR A 81 -5.93 -6.11 -12.03
N PHE A 82 -5.03 -7.05 -11.78
CA PHE A 82 -4.79 -7.61 -10.45
C PHE A 82 -4.18 -6.58 -9.50
N ASP A 83 -3.33 -5.71 -10.02
CA ASP A 83 -2.57 -4.76 -9.22
C ASP A 83 -3.42 -3.62 -8.64
N VAL A 84 -4.64 -3.42 -9.16
CA VAL A 84 -5.63 -2.51 -8.56
C VAL A 84 -6.26 -3.11 -7.29
N VAL A 85 -6.31 -4.44 -7.20
CA VAL A 85 -6.90 -5.15 -6.05
C VAL A 85 -5.95 -5.10 -4.85
N TRP A 86 -4.64 -5.17 -5.10
CA TRP A 86 -3.62 -5.12 -4.06
C TRP A 86 -3.76 -3.92 -3.10
N PRO A 87 -3.81 -2.67 -3.58
CA PRO A 87 -3.91 -1.51 -2.70
C PRO A 87 -5.25 -1.40 -1.97
N LEU A 88 -6.31 -1.99 -2.50
CA LEU A 88 -7.58 -2.12 -1.79
C LEU A 88 -7.46 -3.10 -0.62
N VAL A 89 -6.83 -4.25 -0.85
CA VAL A 89 -6.67 -5.31 0.16
C VAL A 89 -5.85 -4.81 1.35
N TYR A 90 -4.66 -4.26 1.12
CA TYR A 90 -3.86 -3.75 2.24
C TYR A 90 -4.54 -2.55 2.92
N THR A 91 -5.27 -1.70 2.18
CA THR A 91 -5.92 -0.52 2.77
C THR A 91 -7.07 -0.91 3.67
N VAL A 92 -7.91 -1.87 3.25
CA VAL A 92 -8.99 -2.39 4.09
C VAL A 92 -8.44 -2.94 5.40
N PHE A 93 -7.40 -3.78 5.33
CA PHE A 93 -6.76 -4.32 6.52
C PHE A 93 -6.17 -3.21 7.40
N LEU A 94 -5.23 -2.42 6.87
CA LEU A 94 -4.47 -1.46 7.66
C LEU A 94 -5.35 -0.33 8.19
N ALA A 95 -6.27 0.22 7.38
CA ALA A 95 -7.15 1.30 7.83
C ALA A 95 -8.10 0.85 8.94
N THR A 96 -8.64 -0.37 8.85
CA THR A 96 -9.56 -0.90 9.87
C THR A 96 -8.83 -1.33 11.14
N ALA A 97 -7.66 -1.97 11.02
CA ALA A 97 -6.82 -2.33 12.15
C ALA A 97 -6.32 -1.08 12.90
N ILE A 98 -5.77 -0.09 12.18
CA ILE A 98 -5.31 1.17 12.77
C ILE A 98 -6.48 1.89 13.45
N SER A 99 -7.64 1.98 12.80
CA SER A 99 -8.83 2.61 13.38
C SER A 99 -9.30 1.93 14.67
N TRP A 100 -9.36 0.59 14.67
CA TRP A 100 -9.79 -0.17 15.83
C TRP A 100 -8.81 -0.01 17.01
N VAL A 101 -7.51 -0.15 16.77
CA VAL A 101 -6.48 -0.03 17.82
C VAL A 101 -6.37 1.41 18.32
N ALA A 102 -6.39 2.41 17.42
CA ALA A 102 -6.40 3.83 17.82
C ALA A 102 -7.64 4.17 18.67
N GLY A 103 -8.80 3.57 18.40
CA GLY A 103 -10.01 3.69 19.22
C GLY A 103 -9.87 3.11 20.63
N LYS A 104 -8.98 2.13 20.84
CA LYS A 104 -8.64 1.61 22.17
C LYS A 104 -7.56 2.43 22.87
N ALA A 105 -6.65 3.02 22.10
CA ALA A 105 -5.51 3.76 22.63
C ALA A 105 -5.84 5.24 22.91
N PHE A 106 -6.77 5.87 22.21
CA PHE A 106 -6.98 7.32 22.28
C PHE A 106 -8.46 7.72 22.33
N ALA A 107 -8.73 8.91 22.86
CA ALA A 107 -10.08 9.49 22.84
C ALA A 107 -10.58 9.69 21.40
N PRO A 108 -11.91 9.64 21.15
CA PRO A 108 -12.49 9.82 19.81
C PRO A 108 -12.17 11.17 19.15
N THR A 109 -11.88 12.21 19.94
CA THR A 109 -11.51 13.56 19.47
C THR A 109 -10.02 13.71 19.19
N SER A 110 -9.19 12.71 19.52
CA SER A 110 -7.74 12.81 19.39
C SER A 110 -7.30 12.87 17.93
N ARG A 111 -6.33 13.74 17.62
CA ARG A 111 -5.71 13.81 16.29
C ARG A 111 -5.11 12.47 15.84
N TRP A 112 -4.70 11.62 16.79
CA TRP A 112 -4.13 10.30 16.51
C TRP A 112 -5.12 9.33 15.86
N GLN A 113 -6.43 9.59 15.95
CA GLN A 113 -7.44 8.83 15.21
C GLN A 113 -7.25 8.95 13.68
N ARG A 114 -6.67 10.06 13.20
CA ARG A 114 -6.44 10.30 11.76
C ARG A 114 -5.29 9.50 11.17
N LEU A 115 -4.53 8.77 12.00
CA LEU A 115 -3.51 7.84 11.51
C LEU A 115 -4.11 6.74 10.62
N ASN A 116 -5.42 6.49 10.71
CA ASN A 116 -6.14 5.59 9.81
C ASN A 116 -6.19 6.05 8.34
N LEU A 117 -5.78 7.29 8.04
CA LEU A 117 -5.69 7.81 6.68
C LEU A 117 -4.33 7.52 6.01
N VAL A 118 -3.31 7.14 6.77
CA VAL A 118 -1.97 6.80 6.22
C VAL A 118 -2.06 5.71 5.14
N PRO A 119 -2.72 4.55 5.36
CA PRO A 119 -2.85 3.54 4.31
C PRO A 119 -3.66 4.01 3.10
N VAL A 120 -4.63 4.91 3.30
CA VAL A 120 -5.43 5.49 2.19
C VAL A 120 -4.55 6.34 1.28
N VAL A 121 -3.65 7.14 1.84
CA VAL A 121 -2.67 7.90 1.04
C VAL A 121 -1.74 6.95 0.30
N GLY A 122 -1.30 5.86 0.93
CA GLY A 122 -0.54 4.80 0.27
C GLY A 122 -1.25 4.25 -0.97
N MET A 123 -2.55 3.92 -0.86
CA MET A 123 -3.37 3.44 -1.99
C MET A 123 -3.49 4.45 -3.12
N ILE A 124 -3.67 5.73 -2.80
CA ILE A 124 -3.72 6.77 -3.83
C ILE A 124 -2.37 6.84 -4.57
N LEU A 125 -1.25 6.79 -3.84
CA LEU A 125 0.09 6.80 -4.41
C LEU A 125 0.37 5.56 -5.27
N ASP A 126 -0.16 4.40 -4.89
CA ASP A 126 -0.08 3.16 -5.68
C ASP A 126 -0.77 3.31 -7.04
N VAL A 127 -2.01 3.80 -7.06
CA VAL A 127 -2.74 4.06 -8.31
C VAL A 127 -2.05 5.11 -9.19
N LEU A 128 -1.49 6.16 -8.58
CA LEU A 128 -0.74 7.20 -9.29
C LEU A 128 0.57 6.64 -9.87
N GLU A 129 1.27 5.79 -9.13
CA GLU A 129 2.49 5.11 -9.58
C GLU A 129 2.19 4.21 -10.78
N ASN A 130 1.18 3.34 -10.66
CA ASN A 130 0.73 2.45 -11.73
C ASN A 130 0.37 3.21 -13.01
N SER A 131 -0.26 4.38 -12.85
CA SER A 131 -0.61 5.25 -13.98
C SER A 131 0.62 5.89 -14.63
N ALA A 132 1.57 6.38 -13.81
CA ALA A 132 2.78 7.02 -14.30
C ALA A 132 3.72 6.03 -15.00
N THR A 133 3.99 4.87 -14.39
CA THR A 133 4.84 3.83 -14.98
C THR A 133 4.22 3.27 -16.26
N SER A 134 2.92 2.99 -16.26
CA SER A 134 2.22 2.52 -17.47
C SER A 134 2.26 3.54 -18.60
N THR A 135 2.15 4.84 -18.30
CA THR A 135 2.26 5.90 -19.32
C THR A 135 3.64 5.94 -19.96
N VAL A 136 4.70 5.78 -19.16
CA VAL A 136 6.08 5.70 -19.68
C VAL A 136 6.26 4.46 -20.54
N MET A 137 5.79 3.30 -20.09
CA MET A 137 5.85 2.04 -20.84
C MET A 137 5.09 2.13 -22.18
N TRP A 138 3.94 2.78 -22.18
CA TRP A 138 3.12 2.93 -23.39
C TRP A 138 3.78 3.86 -24.43
N ARG A 139 4.43 4.94 -24.00
CA ARG A 139 5.06 5.92 -24.90
C ARG A 139 6.45 5.53 -25.39
N PHE A 140 7.11 4.57 -24.75
CA PHE A 140 8.43 4.09 -25.15
C PHE A 140 8.47 3.71 -26.65
N PRO A 141 9.47 4.14 -27.43
CA PRO A 141 10.75 4.77 -27.01
C PRO A 141 10.71 6.29 -26.84
N SER A 142 9.55 6.93 -27.01
CA SER A 142 9.44 8.37 -26.80
C SER A 142 9.58 8.73 -25.32
N ARG A 143 10.32 9.82 -25.03
CA ARG A 143 10.41 10.37 -23.68
C ARG A 143 9.07 10.93 -23.23
N THR A 144 8.80 10.83 -21.92
CA THR A 144 7.60 11.38 -21.27
C THR A 144 8.00 12.33 -20.16
N PRO A 145 8.38 13.57 -20.52
CA PRO A 145 8.80 14.59 -19.57
C PRO A 145 7.80 14.75 -18.43
N VAL A 146 8.29 15.11 -17.25
CA VAL A 146 7.52 15.19 -15.99
C VAL A 146 7.07 13.82 -15.46
N ILE A 147 6.32 13.03 -16.24
CA ILE A 147 5.79 11.73 -15.78
C ILE A 147 6.91 10.74 -15.44
N GLU A 148 7.99 10.73 -16.22
CA GLU A 148 9.17 9.89 -15.96
C GLU A 148 9.84 10.18 -14.61
N TRP A 149 9.66 11.38 -14.06
CA TRP A 149 10.12 11.76 -12.72
C TRP A 149 9.06 11.53 -11.63
N LEU A 150 7.78 11.65 -11.98
CA LEU A 150 6.68 11.36 -11.06
C LEU A 150 6.58 9.87 -10.73
N ALA A 151 6.85 8.98 -11.68
CA ALA A 151 6.83 7.53 -11.47
C ALA A 151 7.70 7.09 -10.28
N PRO A 152 9.04 7.34 -10.25
CA PRO A 152 9.88 6.95 -9.12
C PRO A 152 9.53 7.69 -7.82
N LEU A 153 9.06 8.95 -7.91
CA LEU A 153 8.59 9.69 -6.74
C LEU A 153 7.38 9.01 -6.11
N PHE A 154 6.38 8.64 -6.91
CA PHE A 154 5.20 7.93 -6.44
C PHE A 154 5.56 6.55 -5.90
N THR A 155 6.49 5.81 -6.53
CA THR A 155 6.98 4.54 -5.98
C THR A 155 7.59 4.72 -4.59
N ALA A 156 8.49 5.70 -4.42
CA ALA A 156 9.14 5.94 -3.13
C ALA A 156 8.14 6.38 -2.05
N LEU A 157 7.23 7.31 -2.38
CA LEU A 157 6.19 7.77 -1.46
C LEU A 157 5.22 6.64 -1.12
N LYS A 158 4.79 5.83 -2.10
CA LYS A 158 3.96 4.66 -1.88
C LYS A 158 4.56 3.76 -0.82
N TRP A 159 5.82 3.33 -1.01
CA TRP A 159 6.50 2.45 -0.06
C TRP A 159 6.65 3.08 1.32
N LEU A 160 6.92 4.39 1.39
CA LEU A 160 6.94 5.13 2.66
C LEU A 160 5.60 5.04 3.39
N PHE A 161 4.47 5.23 2.70
CA PHE A 161 3.15 5.20 3.32
C PHE A 161 2.64 3.78 3.61
N VAL A 162 2.95 2.80 2.75
CA VAL A 162 2.61 1.39 2.98
C VAL A 162 3.40 0.85 4.17
N ASN A 163 4.73 0.95 4.16
CA ASN A 163 5.56 0.49 5.29
C ASN A 163 5.29 1.32 6.54
N GLY A 164 5.09 2.64 6.39
CA GLY A 164 4.71 3.54 7.47
C GLY A 164 3.39 3.13 8.15
N SER A 165 2.43 2.57 7.40
CA SER A 165 1.18 2.06 7.96
C SER A 165 1.40 0.86 8.88
N PHE A 166 2.30 -0.06 8.52
CA PHE A 166 2.68 -1.18 9.39
C PHE A 166 3.40 -0.70 10.66
N VAL A 167 4.29 0.28 10.54
CA VAL A 167 4.96 0.90 11.69
C VAL A 167 3.94 1.58 12.61
N VAL A 168 3.01 2.35 12.05
CA VAL A 168 1.92 2.99 12.79
C VAL A 168 1.09 1.95 13.54
N LEU A 169 0.64 0.90 12.87
CA LEU A 169 -0.15 -0.16 13.51
C LEU A 169 0.63 -0.82 14.67
N SER A 170 1.91 -1.11 14.46
CA SER A 170 2.77 -1.74 15.47
C SER A 170 2.94 -0.85 16.71
N VAL A 171 3.22 0.44 16.51
CA VAL A 171 3.32 1.42 17.60
C VAL A 171 2.00 1.54 18.36
N LEU A 172 0.87 1.60 17.64
CA LEU A 172 -0.46 1.66 18.25
C LEU A 172 -0.77 0.42 19.09
N LEU A 173 -0.39 -0.77 18.61
CA LEU A 173 -0.57 -2.02 19.35
C LEU A 173 0.24 -2.01 20.65
N VAL A 174 1.51 -1.59 20.62
CA VAL A 174 2.35 -1.45 21.82
C VAL A 174 1.71 -0.49 22.83
N ILE A 175 1.24 0.68 22.37
CA ILE A 175 0.58 1.67 23.23
C ILE A 175 -0.71 1.09 23.84
N ALA A 176 -1.53 0.41 23.04
CA ALA A 176 -2.78 -0.18 23.50
C ALA A 176 -2.55 -1.26 24.55
N VAL A 177 -1.61 -2.18 24.31
CA VAL A 177 -1.22 -3.24 25.26
C VAL A 177 -0.69 -2.64 26.56
N TRP A 178 0.23 -1.68 26.48
CA TRP A 178 0.78 -1.01 27.65
C TRP A 178 -0.30 -0.36 28.52
N ARG A 179 -1.27 0.32 27.90
CA ARG A 179 -2.40 0.93 28.62
C ARG A 179 -3.31 -0.10 29.26
N LEU A 180 -3.61 -1.20 28.57
CA LEU A 180 -4.43 -2.30 29.11
C LEU A 180 -3.77 -2.94 30.33
N LEU A 181 -2.47 -3.19 30.27
CA LEU A 181 -1.71 -3.76 31.40
C LEU A 181 -1.68 -2.79 32.58
N ARG A 182 -1.42 -1.49 32.34
CA ARG A 182 -1.41 -0.47 33.40
C ARG A 182 -2.76 -0.35 34.10
N GLN A 183 -3.87 -0.39 33.36
CA GLN A 183 -5.21 -0.34 33.92
C GLN A 183 -5.51 -1.56 34.80
N ARG A 184 -5.08 -2.75 34.39
CA ARG A 184 -5.25 -3.97 35.19
C ARG A 184 -4.45 -3.94 36.49
N VAL A 185 -3.22 -3.43 36.46
CA VAL A 185 -2.39 -3.27 37.66
C VAL A 185 -3.04 -2.31 38.65
N ILE A 186 -3.54 -1.16 38.19
CA ILE A 186 -4.23 -0.18 39.03
C ILE A 186 -5.54 -0.75 39.60
N ALA A 187 -6.26 -1.59 38.85
CA ALA A 187 -7.50 -2.20 39.32
C ALA A 187 -7.30 -3.35 40.31
N ALA A 188 -6.08 -3.90 40.42
CA ALA A 188 -5.76 -5.06 41.26
C ALA A 188 -5.02 -4.70 42.56
N GLY A 189 -4.59 -3.45 42.73
CA GLY A 189 -3.96 -2.92 43.95
C GLY A 189 -4.85 -1.91 44.64
#